data_AF-A0A6G9YR50-F1
#
_entry.id   AF-A0A6G9YR50-F1
#
_cell.length_a   1.000
_cell.length_b   1.000
_cell.length_c   1.000
_cell.angle_alpha   90.00
_cell.angle_beta   90.00
_cell.angle_gamma   90.00
#
_symmetry.space_group_name_H-M   'P 1'
#
loop_
_entity.id
_entity.type
_entity.pdbx_description
1 polymer ?
#
loop_
_entity_poly.entity_id
_entity_poly.type
_entity_poly.pdbx_seq_one_letter_code
_entity_poly.pdbx_strand_id
1 'polypeptide(L)'
;MIGRRTPRISAPAAPVDTTGTDLVLGWIDSVVAGLTHPPSGPPEAAPARACDGLFTAATVAAVLIEKVRPWQELKTANHRCLVAAVEFMKALGEETLRTHRIAGVVQVAWNDMTPEMDTAAICARMIQLGETLQLALLAVTTDVSLSADVRDVADDYGLPAADTVIEAFDAVRTGSAH
;
A
#
# COMPACT_ATOMS: atom_id res chain seq x y z
N MET A 1 -45.19 -23.66 36.31
CA MET A 1 -43.86 -23.30 36.85
C MET A 1 -42.95 -23.01 35.66
N ILE A 2 -42.63 -21.74 35.43
CA ILE A 2 -41.84 -21.30 34.26
C ILE A 2 -40.37 -21.23 34.70
N GLY A 3 -39.54 -22.09 34.11
CA GLY A 3 -38.09 -22.09 34.34
C GLY A 3 -37.45 -20.85 33.72
N ARG A 4 -36.91 -19.96 34.56
CA ARG A 4 -36.08 -18.83 34.12
C ARG A 4 -34.76 -19.35 33.58
N ARG A 5 -34.53 -19.25 32.26
CA ARG A 5 -33.19 -19.34 31.67
C ARG A 5 -32.44 -18.04 31.95
N THR A 6 -31.39 -18.10 32.75
CA THR A 6 -30.40 -17.03 32.89
C THR A 6 -29.70 -16.79 31.55
N PRO A 7 -29.53 -15.53 31.11
CA PRO A 7 -28.73 -15.24 29.93
C PRO A 7 -27.27 -15.58 30.22
N ARG A 8 -26.66 -16.42 29.38
CA ARG A 8 -25.21 -16.62 29.38
C ARG A 8 -24.58 -15.30 28.97
N ILE A 9 -23.94 -14.63 29.92
CA ILE A 9 -23.01 -13.55 29.63
C ILE A 9 -21.84 -14.22 28.92
N SER A 10 -21.76 -14.04 27.60
CA SER A 10 -20.59 -14.43 26.82
C SER A 10 -19.38 -13.73 27.44
N ALA A 11 -18.35 -14.51 27.78
CA ALA A 11 -17.08 -13.97 28.23
C ALA A 11 -16.57 -12.94 27.20
N PRO A 12 -15.96 -11.83 27.62
CA PRO A 12 -15.32 -10.91 26.70
C PRO A 12 -14.31 -11.71 25.86
N ALA A 13 -14.39 -11.57 24.53
CA ALA A 13 -13.43 -12.15 23.62
C ALA A 13 -12.03 -11.77 24.11
N ALA A 14 -11.14 -12.75 24.23
CA ALA A 14 -9.75 -12.50 24.59
C ALA A 14 -9.20 -11.39 23.67
N PRO A 15 -8.41 -10.43 24.20
CA PRO A 15 -7.79 -9.43 23.35
C PRO A 15 -6.99 -10.15 22.27
N VAL A 16 -7.31 -9.87 21.01
CA VAL A 16 -6.56 -10.40 19.88
C VAL A 16 -5.21 -9.72 19.92
N ASP A 17 -4.17 -10.42 20.40
CA ASP A 17 -2.78 -10.00 20.23
C ASP A 17 -2.51 -9.93 18.74
N THR A 18 -2.74 -8.75 18.16
CA THR A 18 -2.48 -8.48 16.75
C THR A 18 -1.02 -8.05 16.71
N THR A 19 -0.15 -8.85 16.10
CA THR A 19 1.27 -8.52 16.06
C THR A 19 1.49 -7.26 15.21
N GLY A 20 2.63 -6.57 15.39
CA GLY A 20 2.98 -5.43 14.53
C GLY A 20 2.98 -5.80 13.03
N THR A 21 3.35 -7.03 12.70
CA THR A 21 3.27 -7.57 11.33
C THR A 21 1.83 -7.65 10.81
N ASP A 22 0.89 -8.20 11.59
CA ASP A 22 -0.51 -8.33 11.16
C ASP A 22 -1.15 -6.98 10.85
N LEU A 23 -0.80 -5.94 11.63
CA LEU A 23 -1.28 -4.57 11.40
C LEU A 23 -0.75 -4.00 10.07
N VAL A 24 0.52 -4.27 9.75
CA VAL A 24 1.14 -3.87 8.48
C VAL A 24 0.50 -4.61 7.31
N LEU A 25 0.31 -5.93 7.43
CA LEU A 25 -0.35 -6.72 6.39
C LEU A 25 -1.79 -6.24 6.14
N GLY A 26 -2.55 -5.98 7.22
CA GLY A 26 -3.91 -5.45 7.11
C GLY A 26 -3.96 -4.05 6.49
N TRP A 27 -2.95 -3.22 6.72
CA TRP A 27 -2.81 -1.94 6.02
C TRP A 27 -2.57 -2.15 4.52
N ILE A 28 -1.58 -2.96 4.13
CA ILE A 28 -1.27 -3.21 2.70
C ILE A 28 -2.51 -3.77 1.99
N ASP A 29 -3.21 -4.71 2.63
CA ASP A 29 -4.45 -5.30 2.10
C ASP A 29 -5.56 -4.26 1.90
N SER A 30 -5.69 -3.29 2.82
CA SER A 30 -6.66 -2.20 2.69
C SER A 30 -6.33 -1.28 1.50
N VAL A 31 -5.05 -1.04 1.24
CA VAL A 31 -4.61 -0.26 0.07
C VAL A 31 -4.86 -1.02 -1.23
N VAL A 32 -4.52 -2.32 -1.27
CA VAL A 32 -4.83 -3.20 -2.41
C VAL A 32 -6.34 -3.21 -2.70
N ALA A 33 -7.17 -3.33 -1.66
CA ALA A 33 -8.62 -3.26 -1.80
C ALA A 33 -9.08 -1.89 -2.35
N GLY A 34 -8.48 -0.79 -1.89
CA GLY A 34 -8.79 0.55 -2.39
C GLY A 34 -8.44 0.77 -3.85
N LEU A 35 -7.37 0.14 -4.34
CA LEU A 35 -6.91 0.21 -5.74
C LEU A 35 -7.73 -0.67 -6.69
N THR A 36 -8.12 -1.87 -6.25
CA THR A 36 -8.85 -2.85 -7.08
C THR A 36 -10.29 -2.43 -7.39
N HIS A 37 -10.92 -1.65 -6.50
CA HIS A 37 -12.29 -1.20 -6.69
C HIS A 37 -12.29 0.19 -7.34
N PRO A 38 -12.87 0.37 -8.54
CA PRO A 38 -12.92 1.67 -9.19
C PRO A 38 -13.58 2.69 -8.26
N PRO A 39 -12.94 3.83 -7.96
CA PRO A 39 -13.51 4.83 -7.09
C PRO A 39 -14.83 5.34 -7.65
N SER A 40 -15.87 5.41 -6.80
CA SER A 40 -17.01 6.27 -7.09
C SER A 40 -16.54 7.71 -7.02
N GLY A 41 -16.68 8.48 -8.10
CA GLY A 41 -16.30 9.89 -8.09
C GLY A 41 -15.77 10.40 -9.44
N PRO A 42 -15.08 11.56 -9.42
CA PRO A 42 -14.44 12.11 -10.60
C PRO A 42 -13.24 11.22 -11.03
N PRO A 43 -12.82 11.29 -12.30
CA PRO A 43 -11.78 10.40 -12.83
C PRO A 43 -10.44 10.50 -12.07
N GLU A 44 -10.14 11.67 -11.49
CA GLU A 44 -8.94 11.93 -10.69
C GLU A 44 -8.87 11.09 -9.40
N ALA A 45 -9.96 10.44 -9.00
CA ALA A 45 -9.94 9.57 -7.84
C ALA A 45 -9.06 8.33 -8.03
N ALA A 46 -8.98 7.77 -9.24
CA ALA A 46 -8.12 6.62 -9.54
C ALA A 46 -6.62 6.95 -9.40
N PRO A 47 -6.08 7.99 -10.06
CA PRO A 47 -4.67 8.36 -9.90
C PRO A 47 -4.34 8.85 -8.48
N ALA A 48 -5.28 9.47 -7.76
CA ALA A 48 -5.08 9.82 -6.36
C ALA A 48 -4.86 8.58 -5.47
N ARG A 49 -5.62 7.50 -5.68
CA ARG A 49 -5.42 6.23 -4.97
C ARG A 49 -4.13 5.54 -5.40
N ALA A 50 -3.75 5.62 -6.68
CA ALA A 50 -2.46 5.12 -7.14
C ALA A 50 -1.29 5.83 -6.44
N CYS A 51 -1.39 7.16 -6.24
CA CYS A 51 -0.45 7.93 -5.44
C CYS A 51 -0.34 7.41 -4.00
N ASP A 52 -1.45 7.07 -3.33
CA ASP A 52 -1.42 6.45 -2.00
C ASP A 52 -0.72 5.09 -1.99
N GLY A 53 -0.96 4.26 -3.01
CA GLY A 53 -0.30 2.97 -3.15
C GLY A 53 1.21 3.10 -3.32
N LEU A 54 1.67 4.06 -4.12
CA LEU A 54 3.08 4.41 -4.27
C LEU A 54 3.68 4.91 -2.94
N PHE A 55 2.96 5.78 -2.22
CA PHE A 55 3.40 6.24 -0.89
C PHE A 55 3.51 5.10 0.12
N THR A 56 2.57 4.17 0.07
CA THR A 56 2.56 2.96 0.90
C THR A 56 3.81 2.13 0.62
N ALA A 57 4.09 1.86 -0.67
CA ALA A 57 5.27 1.11 -1.06
C ALA A 57 6.59 1.78 -0.64
N ALA A 58 6.69 3.09 -0.84
CA ALA A 58 7.82 3.87 -0.36
C ALA A 58 8.02 3.74 1.16
N THR A 59 6.94 3.85 1.92
CA THR A 59 6.97 3.81 3.40
C THR A 59 7.40 2.43 3.88
N VAL A 60 6.81 1.35 3.36
CA VAL A 60 7.17 -0.02 3.74
C VAL A 60 8.64 -0.30 3.42
N ALA A 61 9.11 0.09 2.24
CA ALA A 61 10.51 -0.08 1.85
C ALA A 61 11.46 0.66 2.80
N ALA A 62 11.15 1.91 3.17
CA ALA A 62 11.94 2.70 4.12
C ALA A 62 12.05 2.01 5.49
N VAL A 63 10.94 1.46 5.98
CA VAL A 63 10.93 0.80 7.29
C VAL A 63 11.70 -0.51 7.27
N LEU A 64 11.57 -1.33 6.21
CA LEU A 64 12.39 -2.54 6.08
C LEU A 64 13.89 -2.22 6.01
N ILE A 65 14.27 -1.13 5.35
CA ILE A 65 15.66 -0.62 5.31
C ILE A 65 16.15 -0.28 6.72
N GLU A 66 15.32 0.41 7.52
CA GLU A 66 15.69 0.88 8.86
C GLU A 66 15.71 -0.25 9.89
N LYS A 67 14.69 -1.11 9.89
CA LYS A 67 14.44 -2.10 10.96
C LYS A 67 15.05 -3.46 10.69
N VAL A 68 15.28 -3.83 9.43
CA VAL A 68 15.77 -5.17 9.06
C VAL A 68 17.17 -5.08 8.48
N ARG A 69 17.27 -4.57 7.25
CA ARG A 69 18.53 -4.54 6.51
C ARG A 69 18.45 -3.51 5.37
N PRO A 70 19.52 -2.74 5.12
CA PRO A 70 19.53 -1.73 4.07
C PRO A 70 19.78 -2.29 2.67
N TRP A 71 18.89 -3.16 2.18
CA TRP A 71 18.93 -3.73 0.82
C TRP A 71 18.89 -2.65 -0.25
N GLN A 72 19.74 -2.78 -1.26
CA GLN A 72 19.84 -1.78 -2.32
C GLN A 72 18.57 -1.72 -3.18
N GLU A 73 17.93 -2.87 -3.38
CA GLU A 73 16.68 -3.04 -4.11
C GLU A 73 15.56 -2.24 -3.44
N LEU A 74 15.44 -2.33 -2.10
CA LEU A 74 14.43 -1.56 -1.36
C LEU A 74 14.71 -0.06 -1.40
N LYS A 75 15.98 0.37 -1.43
CA LYS A 75 16.32 1.80 -1.60
C LYS A 75 15.87 2.30 -2.96
N THR A 76 16.06 1.50 -4.01
CA THR A 76 15.61 1.82 -5.36
C THR A 76 14.08 1.89 -5.42
N ALA A 77 13.37 0.91 -4.84
CA ALA A 77 11.91 0.91 -4.77
C ALA A 77 11.38 2.11 -3.99
N ASN A 78 11.96 2.41 -2.82
CA ASN A 78 11.62 3.59 -2.02
C ASN A 78 11.78 4.88 -2.84
N HIS A 79 12.94 5.08 -3.46
CA HIS A 79 13.21 6.29 -4.22
C HIS A 79 12.24 6.46 -5.40
N ARG A 80 12.05 5.42 -6.22
CA ARG A 80 11.16 5.49 -7.38
C ARG A 80 9.71 5.73 -7.00
N CYS A 81 9.23 5.05 -5.95
CA CYS A 81 7.87 5.26 -5.46
C CYS A 81 7.66 6.67 -4.90
N LEU A 82 8.65 7.23 -4.18
CA LEU A 82 8.58 8.60 -3.70
C LEU A 82 8.57 9.61 -4.85
N VAL A 83 9.42 9.43 -5.86
CA VAL A 83 9.44 10.31 -7.05
C VAL A 83 8.09 10.25 -7.76
N ALA A 84 7.58 9.06 -8.06
CA ALA A 84 6.29 8.90 -8.73
C ALA A 84 5.14 9.51 -7.93
N ALA A 85 5.09 9.28 -6.61
CA ALA A 85 4.09 9.91 -5.75
C ALA A 85 4.20 11.44 -5.78
N VAL A 86 5.40 12.01 -5.78
CA VAL A 86 5.61 13.47 -5.88
C VAL A 86 5.12 14.03 -7.21
N GLU A 87 5.35 13.33 -8.33
CA GLU A 87 4.82 13.77 -9.62
C GLU A 87 3.29 13.73 -9.66
N PHE A 88 2.65 12.70 -9.08
CA PHE A 88 1.20 12.68 -8.91
C PHE A 88 0.69 13.83 -8.02
N MET A 89 1.41 14.16 -6.93
CA MET A 89 1.07 15.30 -6.07
C MET A 89 1.08 16.62 -6.82
N LYS A 90 2.03 16.82 -7.74
CA LYS A 90 2.09 18.02 -8.58
C LYS A 90 0.95 18.05 -9.59
N ALA A 91 0.65 16.92 -10.24
CA ALA A 91 -0.36 16.84 -11.29
C ALA A 91 -1.81 16.96 -10.78
N LEU A 92 -2.11 16.36 -9.62
CA LEU A 92 -3.47 16.29 -9.06
C LEU A 92 -3.81 17.42 -8.09
N GLY A 93 -2.79 17.95 -7.41
CA GLY A 93 -2.95 18.92 -6.32
C GLY A 93 -3.39 18.29 -4.99
N GLU A 94 -3.13 19.02 -3.91
CA GLU A 94 -3.31 18.54 -2.53
C GLU A 94 -4.78 18.22 -2.18
N GLU A 95 -5.72 19.04 -2.65
CA GLU A 95 -7.16 18.87 -2.35
C GLU A 95 -7.71 17.55 -2.89
N THR A 96 -7.40 17.25 -4.15
CA THR A 96 -7.81 16.03 -4.85
C THR A 96 -7.31 14.80 -4.11
N LEU A 97 -6.03 14.81 -3.73
CA LEU A 97 -5.41 13.72 -2.98
C LEU A 97 -6.06 13.53 -1.61
N ARG A 98 -6.28 14.61 -0.88
CA ARG A 98 -6.91 14.54 0.44
C ARG A 98 -8.32 13.97 0.37
N THR A 99 -9.06 14.34 -0.67
CA THR A 99 -10.46 13.92 -0.89
C THR A 99 -10.56 12.45 -1.28
N HIS A 100 -9.65 11.98 -2.14
CA HIS A 100 -9.72 10.64 -2.73
C HIS A 100 -8.77 9.62 -2.12
N ARG A 101 -8.07 10.01 -1.04
CA ARG A 101 -7.23 9.12 -0.25
C ARG A 101 -8.00 7.87 0.16
N ILE A 102 -7.33 6.72 0.19
CA ILE A 102 -7.87 5.47 0.71
C ILE A 102 -8.16 5.65 2.21
N ALA A 103 -9.45 5.85 2.54
CA ALA A 103 -9.94 6.13 3.89
C ALA A 103 -9.79 4.92 4.82
N GLY A 104 -9.71 5.19 6.14
CA GLY A 104 -9.62 4.13 7.17
C GLY A 104 -8.25 3.47 7.28
N VAL A 105 -7.30 3.86 6.42
CA VAL A 105 -5.92 3.42 6.45
C VAL A 105 -5.16 4.24 7.48
N VAL A 106 -5.05 3.69 8.69
CA VAL A 106 -4.04 4.14 9.65
C VAL A 106 -2.69 3.65 9.11
N GLN A 107 -1.69 4.53 9.03
CA GLN A 107 -0.30 4.11 8.82
C GLN A 107 0.15 3.48 10.16
N VAL A 108 -0.15 2.19 10.38
CA VAL A 108 -0.08 1.59 11.73
C VAL A 108 1.34 1.10 12.09
N ALA A 109 1.69 1.40 13.36
CA ALA A 109 2.54 0.66 14.30
C ALA A 109 3.88 0.07 13.86
N TRP A 110 4.64 0.80 13.03
CA TRP A 110 6.06 0.47 12.82
C TRP A 110 6.89 0.44 14.12
N ASN A 111 6.42 1.11 15.17
CA ASN A 111 7.02 1.09 16.51
C ASN A 111 6.88 -0.27 17.23
N ASP A 112 5.86 -1.06 16.87
CA ASP A 112 5.56 -2.36 17.48
C ASP A 112 6.16 -3.51 16.66
N MET A 113 6.94 -3.20 15.62
CA MET A 113 7.67 -4.22 14.88
C MET A 113 8.97 -4.58 15.60
N THR A 114 9.14 -5.87 15.84
CA THR A 114 10.34 -6.45 16.46
C THR A 114 11.27 -7.03 15.38
N PRO A 115 12.51 -7.40 15.73
CA PRO A 115 13.44 -8.09 14.82
C PRO A 115 12.90 -9.41 14.24
N GLU A 116 11.86 -9.99 14.85
CA GLU A 116 11.18 -11.21 14.40
C GLU A 116 10.04 -10.95 13.40
N MET A 117 9.92 -9.73 12.87
CA MET A 117 8.96 -9.40 11.82
C MET A 117 9.05 -10.40 10.66
N ASP A 118 7.89 -10.92 10.24
CA ASP A 118 7.78 -11.78 9.07
C ASP A 118 7.95 -10.96 7.78
N THR A 119 9.21 -10.72 7.45
CA THR A 119 9.62 -9.98 6.25
C THR A 119 9.13 -10.68 4.99
N ALA A 120 9.08 -12.01 4.98
CA ALA A 120 8.62 -12.77 3.82
C ALA A 120 7.12 -12.54 3.56
N ALA A 121 6.29 -12.52 4.60
CA ALA A 121 4.87 -12.19 4.49
C ALA A 121 4.65 -10.76 3.99
N ILE A 122 5.42 -9.78 4.50
CA ILE A 122 5.34 -8.39 4.04
C ILE A 122 5.76 -8.28 2.58
N CYS A 123 6.87 -8.90 2.19
CA CYS A 123 7.30 -8.93 0.79
C CYS A 123 6.24 -9.52 -0.14
N ALA A 124 5.57 -10.61 0.26
CA ALA A 124 4.49 -11.20 -0.53
C ALA A 124 3.32 -10.23 -0.74
N ARG A 125 2.91 -9.48 0.29
CA ARG A 125 1.86 -8.45 0.16
C ARG A 125 2.30 -7.23 -0.63
N MET A 126 3.57 -6.87 -0.54
CA MET A 126 4.15 -5.80 -1.33
C MET A 126 4.22 -6.14 -2.83
N ILE A 127 4.51 -7.39 -3.18
CA ILE A 127 4.42 -7.88 -4.57
C ILE A 127 2.98 -7.75 -5.07
N GLN A 128 1.99 -8.20 -4.28
CA GLN A 128 0.56 -8.06 -4.63
C GLN A 128 0.16 -6.58 -4.81
N LEU A 129 0.68 -5.67 -3.98
CA LEU A 129 0.48 -4.23 -4.13
C LEU A 129 1.08 -3.72 -5.45
N GLY A 130 2.30 -4.14 -5.79
CA GLY A 130 2.95 -3.79 -7.05
C GLY A 130 2.14 -4.22 -8.29
N GLU A 131 1.67 -5.47 -8.31
CA GLU A 131 0.81 -5.99 -9.37
C GLU A 131 -0.51 -5.21 -9.49
N THR A 132 -1.11 -4.90 -8.34
CA THR A 132 -2.35 -4.11 -8.30
C THR A 132 -2.12 -2.68 -8.79
N LEU A 133 -0.99 -2.07 -8.43
CA LEU A 133 -0.59 -0.76 -8.91
C LEU A 133 -0.39 -0.76 -10.42
N GLN A 134 0.26 -1.77 -11.01
CA GLN A 134 0.42 -1.86 -12.47
C GLN A 134 -0.93 -1.84 -13.18
N LEU A 135 -1.91 -2.60 -12.70
CA LEU A 135 -3.26 -2.61 -13.27
C LEU A 135 -3.97 -1.27 -13.11
N ALA A 136 -3.91 -0.68 -11.92
CA ALA A 136 -4.54 0.62 -11.65
C ALA A 136 -3.93 1.75 -12.49
N LEU A 137 -2.60 1.76 -12.61
CA LEU A 137 -1.86 2.76 -13.39
C LEU A 137 -2.07 2.58 -14.89
N LEU A 138 -2.16 1.36 -15.39
CA LEU A 138 -2.52 1.10 -16.80
C LEU A 138 -3.93 1.59 -17.14
N ALA A 139 -4.87 1.49 -16.19
CA ALA A 139 -6.18 2.10 -16.36
C ALA A 139 -6.09 3.62 -16.42
N VAL A 140 -5.24 4.24 -15.59
CA VAL A 140 -4.99 5.69 -15.61
C VAL A 140 -4.40 6.14 -16.95
N THR A 141 -3.38 5.45 -17.49
CA THR A 141 -2.74 5.86 -18.76
C THR A 141 -3.69 5.83 -19.95
N THR A 142 -4.75 5.01 -19.88
CA THR A 142 -5.73 4.83 -20.95
C THR A 142 -7.02 5.62 -20.76
N ASP A 143 -7.21 6.31 -19.62
CA ASP A 143 -8.42 7.07 -19.34
C ASP A 143 -8.41 8.44 -20.02
N VAL A 144 -9.13 8.54 -21.14
CA VAL A 144 -9.25 9.77 -21.95
C VAL A 144 -9.93 10.94 -21.23
N SER A 145 -10.58 10.69 -20.08
CA SER A 145 -11.17 11.76 -19.25
C SER A 145 -10.16 12.46 -18.36
N LEU A 146 -8.95 11.91 -18.20
CA LEU A 146 -7.85 12.51 -17.47
C LEU A 146 -7.02 13.45 -18.36
N SER A 147 -6.39 14.44 -17.72
CA SER A 147 -5.42 15.31 -18.39
C SER A 147 -4.23 14.51 -18.94
N ALA A 148 -3.57 15.05 -19.98
CA ALA A 148 -2.35 14.46 -20.50
C ALA A 148 -1.29 14.34 -19.39
N ASP A 149 -1.07 15.40 -18.61
CA ASP A 149 -0.11 15.42 -17.51
C ASP A 149 -0.30 14.24 -16.52
N VAL A 150 -1.54 13.92 -16.13
CA VAL A 150 -1.81 12.80 -15.21
C VAL A 150 -1.53 11.45 -15.86
N ARG A 151 -1.86 11.29 -17.14
CA ARG A 151 -1.59 10.06 -17.90
C ARG A 151 -0.10 9.86 -18.12
N ASP A 152 0.62 10.92 -18.46
CA ASP A 152 2.07 10.92 -18.66
C ASP A 152 2.78 10.61 -17.34
N VAL A 153 2.33 11.17 -16.21
CA VAL A 153 2.87 10.82 -14.88
C VAL A 153 2.69 9.33 -14.57
N ALA A 154 1.53 8.76 -14.89
CA ALA A 154 1.27 7.35 -14.68
C ALA A 154 2.18 6.46 -15.54
N ASP A 155 2.45 6.85 -16.79
CA ASP A 155 3.28 6.09 -17.73
C ASP A 155 4.78 6.23 -17.41
N ASP A 156 5.27 7.46 -17.26
CA ASP A 156 6.69 7.77 -17.12
C ASP A 156 7.25 7.44 -15.73
N TYR A 157 6.42 7.52 -14.69
CA TYR A 157 6.85 7.37 -13.31
C TYR A 157 6.10 6.27 -12.56
N GLY A 158 4.77 6.21 -12.72
CA GLY A 158 3.94 5.26 -12.00
C GLY A 158 4.26 3.80 -12.36
N LEU A 159 4.10 3.42 -13.62
CA LEU A 159 4.29 2.05 -14.09
C LEU A 159 5.71 1.53 -13.79
N PRO A 160 6.81 2.28 -14.07
CA PRO A 160 8.16 1.86 -13.70
C PRO A 160 8.35 1.68 -12.19
N ALA A 161 7.72 2.52 -11.35
CA ALA A 161 7.80 2.39 -9.91
C ALA A 161 7.08 1.13 -9.42
N ALA A 162 5.88 0.84 -9.94
CA ALA A 162 5.12 -0.37 -9.61
C ALA A 162 5.88 -1.65 -9.97
N ASP A 163 6.52 -1.68 -11.14
CA ASP A 163 7.38 -2.78 -11.57
C ASP A 163 8.58 -2.97 -10.62
N THR A 164 9.23 -1.86 -10.24
CA THR A 164 10.34 -1.89 -9.28
C THR A 164 9.93 -2.44 -7.91
N VAL A 165 8.69 -2.21 -7.47
CA VAL A 165 8.16 -2.81 -6.23
C VAL A 165 8.15 -4.33 -6.35
N ILE A 166 7.62 -4.88 -7.45
CA ILE A 166 7.56 -6.33 -7.65
C ILE A 166 8.97 -6.93 -7.61
N GLU A 167 9.89 -6.38 -8.42
CA GLU A 167 11.26 -6.87 -8.52
C GLU A 167 12.02 -6.80 -7.18
N ALA A 168 11.94 -5.65 -6.50
CA ALA A 168 12.70 -5.43 -5.28
C ALA A 168 12.21 -6.32 -4.13
N PHE A 169 10.90 -6.42 -3.94
CA PHE A 169 10.34 -7.23 -2.86
C PHE A 169 10.45 -8.73 -3.16
N ASP A 170 10.44 -9.16 -4.42
CA ASP A 170 10.72 -10.54 -4.78
C ASP A 170 12.21 -10.92 -4.57
N ALA A 171 13.13 -10.01 -4.90
CA ALA A 171 14.56 -10.22 -4.64
C ALA A 171 14.85 -10.39 -3.14
N VAL A 172 14.22 -9.58 -2.28
CA VAL A 172 14.33 -9.73 -0.82
C VAL A 172 13.71 -11.05 -0.35
N ARG A 173 12.51 -11.40 -0.85
CA ARG A 173 11.79 -12.63 -0.47
C ARG A 173 12.54 -13.90 -0.84
N THR A 174 13.20 -13.92 -1.99
CA THR A 174 13.96 -15.08 -2.49
C THR A 174 15.41 -15.12 -1.99
N GLY A 175 15.85 -14.09 -1.27
CA GLY A 175 17.23 -13.96 -0.80
C GLY A 175 18.24 -13.62 -1.90
N SER A 176 17.76 -13.15 -3.05
CA SER A 176 18.59 -12.72 -4.19
C SER A 176 19.06 -11.26 -4.08
N ALA A 177 18.57 -10.52 -3.08
CA ALA A 177 18.96 -9.13 -2.82
C ALA A 177 20.44 -9.03 -2.39
N HIS A 178 21.18 -8.06 -2.95
CA HIS A 178 22.64 -7.89 -2.79
C HIS A 178 23.03 -6.73 -1.86
#